data_AF-A0A562RJI9-F1
#
_entry.id   AF-A0A562RJI9-F1
#
_cell.length_a   1.000
_cell.length_b   1.000
_cell.length_c   1.000
_cell.angle_alpha   90.00
_cell.angle_beta   90.00
_cell.angle_gamma   90.00
#
_symmetry.space_group_name_H-M   'P 1'
#
loop_
_entity.id
_entity.type
_entity.pdbx_description
1 polymer ?
#
loop_
_entity_poly.entity_id
_entity_poly.type
_entity_poly.pdbx_seq_one_letter_code
_entity_poly.pdbx_strand_id
1 'polypeptide(L)'
;MIVHLEDCLDRFMHDLPADYRRRPLPEQPDIVWGERVIPNFRDTLRSLNAGLALLRSGDASGLTACNGPLGDCKGQTDFSTDWMAEEDARRYGELLALAVMLASNIQATDDAFWKPGALTTGYRERSRGPLDAPQRWPAYRLDTQTQVASNAPLQISGIYVPDVEDSCAQFLGVRQRVAPQAKVMLQSSCWASRCPPSTAPMAPRSGSGTQIRHRIRRTAAQGRQMEPSGGISLWGIGSDAACIGTLKSGQCTIPIPDYRRGFPRNPSAG
;
A
#
# COMPACT_ATOMS: atom_id res chain seq x y z
N MET A 1 -11.14 17.27 5.01
CA MET A 1 -9.85 18.00 5.05
C MET A 1 -10.00 19.39 4.47
N ILE A 2 -10.39 19.53 3.19
CA ILE A 2 -10.54 20.84 2.54
C ILE A 2 -11.50 21.76 3.29
N VAL A 3 -12.74 21.31 3.54
CA VAL A 3 -13.73 22.08 4.32
C VAL A 3 -13.18 22.52 5.68
N HIS A 4 -12.51 21.61 6.40
CA HIS A 4 -11.87 21.92 7.69
C HIS A 4 -10.82 23.04 7.57
N LEU A 5 -9.98 23.01 6.53
CA LEU A 5 -8.97 24.05 6.29
C LEU A 5 -9.59 25.39 5.90
N GLU A 6 -10.65 25.38 5.10
CA GLU A 6 -11.42 26.57 4.73
C GLU A 6 -12.06 27.20 5.98
N ASP A 7 -12.72 26.41 6.82
CA ASP A 7 -13.32 26.87 8.08
C ASP A 7 -12.27 27.43 9.05
N CYS A 8 -11.07 26.84 9.09
CA CYS A 8 -9.97 27.37 9.89
C CYS A 8 -9.49 28.72 9.38
N LEU A 9 -9.31 28.84 8.05
CA LEU A 9 -8.85 30.08 7.43
C LEU A 9 -9.88 31.18 7.62
N ASP A 10 -11.16 30.89 7.40
CA ASP A 10 -12.25 31.85 7.58
C ASP A 10 -12.32 32.36 9.03
N ARG A 11 -12.15 31.48 10.02
CA ARG A 11 -12.07 31.87 11.44
C ARG A 11 -10.85 32.76 11.72
N PHE A 12 -9.67 32.42 11.18
CA PHE A 12 -8.47 33.24 11.35
C PHE A 12 -8.64 34.62 10.71
N MET A 13 -9.28 34.71 9.55
CA MET A 13 -9.52 35.96 8.84
C MET A 13 -10.57 36.85 9.51
N HIS A 14 -11.43 36.28 10.36
CA HIS A 14 -12.42 37.04 11.12
C HIS A 14 -11.79 37.80 12.31
N ASP A 15 -10.72 37.27 12.90
CA ASP A 15 -10.04 37.84 14.07
C ASP A 15 -8.54 38.06 13.79
N LEU A 16 -8.25 38.99 12.88
CA LEU A 16 -6.89 39.26 12.44
C LEU A 16 -6.09 40.06 13.48
N PRO A 17 -4.86 39.62 13.82
CA PRO A 17 -3.94 40.43 14.61
C PRO A 17 -3.66 41.79 13.94
N ALA A 18 -3.54 42.86 14.73
CA ALA A 18 -3.32 44.21 14.21
C ALA A 18 -2.02 44.36 13.40
N ASP A 19 -1.01 43.52 13.68
CA ASP A 19 0.28 43.49 12.98
C ASP A 19 0.28 42.56 11.76
N TYR A 20 -0.80 41.84 11.49
CA TYR A 20 -0.86 40.73 10.54
C TYR A 20 -0.21 41.02 9.18
N ARG A 21 -0.63 42.11 8.53
CA ARG A 21 -0.15 42.47 7.18
C ARG A 21 1.31 42.93 7.14
N ARG A 22 1.95 43.14 8.30
CA ARG A 22 3.37 43.47 8.41
C ARG A 22 4.26 42.24 8.53
N ARG A 23 3.67 41.05 8.73
CA ARG A 23 4.41 39.80 8.83
C ARG A 23 4.97 39.37 7.47
N PRO A 24 6.10 38.64 7.43
CA PRO A 24 6.60 38.03 6.20
C PRO A 24 5.52 37.22 5.48
N LEU A 25 5.58 37.16 4.14
CA LEU A 25 4.59 36.44 3.33
C LEU A 25 4.36 34.98 3.76
N PRO A 26 5.39 34.19 4.16
CA PRO A 26 5.18 32.82 4.66
C PRO A 26 4.28 32.72 5.91
N GLU A 27 4.17 33.81 6.68
CA GLU A 27 3.35 33.90 7.90
C GLU A 27 1.95 34.49 7.64
N GLN A 28 1.62 34.77 6.38
CA GLN A 28 0.30 35.24 5.96
C GLN A 28 -0.50 34.07 5.35
N PRO A 29 -1.29 33.31 6.14
CA PRO A 29 -2.00 32.14 5.65
C PRO A 29 -3.05 32.43 4.59
N ASP A 30 -3.63 33.63 4.51
CA ASP A 30 -4.55 33.93 3.39
C ASP A 30 -3.83 33.89 2.04
N ILE A 31 -2.57 34.35 1.99
CA ILE A 31 -1.73 34.29 0.79
C ILE A 31 -1.25 32.86 0.57
N VAL A 32 -0.58 32.28 1.57
CA VAL A 32 0.08 30.98 1.40
C VAL A 32 -0.93 29.83 1.35
N TRP A 33 -1.78 29.73 2.36
CA TRP A 33 -2.75 28.65 2.45
C TRP A 33 -3.97 28.92 1.56
N GLY A 34 -4.48 30.14 1.56
CA GLY A 34 -5.66 30.52 0.78
C GLY A 34 -5.43 30.53 -0.73
N GLU A 35 -4.28 30.99 -1.23
CA GLU A 35 -4.02 31.08 -2.67
C GLU A 35 -3.22 29.91 -3.25
N ARG A 36 -2.54 29.11 -2.41
CA ARG A 36 -1.69 28.00 -2.90
C ARG A 36 -2.04 26.64 -2.31
N VAL A 37 -2.01 26.47 -0.99
CA VAL A 37 -2.17 25.14 -0.39
C VAL A 37 -3.59 24.59 -0.57
N ILE A 38 -4.62 25.35 -0.17
CA ILE A 38 -6.02 24.93 -0.26
C ILE A 38 -6.44 24.74 -1.74
N PRO A 39 -6.10 25.64 -2.68
CA PRO A 39 -6.34 25.40 -4.10
C PRO A 39 -5.70 24.11 -4.64
N ASN A 40 -4.46 23.80 -4.27
CA ASN A 40 -3.83 22.54 -4.66
C ASN A 40 -4.61 21.33 -4.12
N PHE A 41 -5.04 21.36 -2.86
CA PHE A 41 -5.86 20.29 -2.31
C PHE A 41 -7.22 20.14 -3.04
N ARG A 42 -7.85 21.24 -3.45
CA ARG A 42 -9.07 21.21 -4.27
C ARG A 42 -8.81 20.55 -5.63
N ASP A 43 -7.67 20.86 -6.26
CA ASP A 43 -7.26 20.23 -7.51
C ASP A 43 -7.01 18.73 -7.35
N THR A 44 -6.38 18.34 -6.26
CA THR A 44 -6.22 16.92 -5.89
C THR A 44 -7.57 16.24 -5.70
N LEU A 45 -8.54 16.86 -5.00
CA LEU A 45 -9.88 16.28 -4.86
C LEU A 45 -10.56 16.10 -6.22
N ARG A 46 -10.44 17.08 -7.13
CA ARG A 46 -10.97 16.95 -8.50
C ARG A 46 -10.31 15.79 -9.25
N SER A 47 -8.99 15.67 -9.15
CA SER A 47 -8.23 14.57 -9.76
C SER A 47 -8.63 13.20 -9.21
N LEU A 48 -8.82 13.08 -7.89
CA LEU A 48 -9.30 11.85 -7.26
C LEU A 48 -10.69 11.45 -7.73
N ASN A 49 -11.62 12.42 -7.86
CA ASN A 49 -12.96 12.16 -8.37
C ASN A 49 -12.94 11.70 -9.84
N ALA A 50 -12.08 12.31 -10.67
CA ALA A 50 -11.88 11.88 -12.05
C ALA A 50 -11.28 10.47 -12.12
N GLY A 51 -10.27 10.17 -11.30
CA GLY A 51 -9.67 8.84 -11.18
C GLY A 51 -10.69 7.78 -10.75
N LEU A 52 -11.55 8.09 -9.77
CA LEU A 52 -12.63 7.20 -9.35
C LEU A 52 -13.62 6.93 -10.49
N ALA A 53 -13.97 7.93 -11.30
CA ALA A 53 -14.83 7.74 -12.46
C ALA A 53 -14.21 6.78 -13.49
N LEU A 54 -12.91 6.93 -13.78
CA LEU A 54 -12.17 6.02 -14.66
C LEU A 54 -12.19 4.57 -14.14
N LEU A 55 -11.92 4.39 -12.85
CA LEU A 55 -11.95 3.08 -12.20
C LEU A 55 -13.34 2.42 -12.28
N ARG A 56 -14.41 3.21 -12.09
CA ARG A 56 -15.79 2.74 -12.22
C ARG A 56 -16.14 2.32 -13.65
N SER A 57 -15.51 2.91 -14.66
CA SER A 57 -15.62 2.46 -16.05
C SER A 57 -14.67 1.30 -16.42
N GLY A 58 -13.91 0.78 -15.45
CA GLY A 58 -12.95 -0.31 -15.67
C GLY A 58 -11.59 0.12 -16.21
N ASP A 59 -11.30 1.43 -16.25
CA ASP A 59 -9.99 1.94 -16.65
C ASP A 59 -9.07 2.09 -15.44
N ALA A 60 -8.05 1.24 -15.38
CA ALA A 60 -7.04 1.24 -14.32
C ALA A 60 -6.14 2.49 -14.32
N SER A 61 -6.15 3.32 -15.37
CA SER A 61 -5.40 4.58 -15.40
C SER A 61 -5.82 5.54 -14.27
N GLY A 62 -7.04 5.39 -13.75
CA GLY A 62 -7.55 6.14 -12.60
C GLY A 62 -6.75 5.94 -11.30
N LEU A 63 -5.98 4.85 -11.16
CA LEU A 63 -5.08 4.64 -10.01
C LEU A 63 -4.04 5.76 -9.87
N THR A 64 -3.65 6.41 -10.97
CA THR A 64 -2.63 7.46 -10.98
C THR A 64 -3.04 8.73 -10.21
N ALA A 65 -4.33 8.91 -9.95
CA ALA A 65 -4.84 10.03 -9.14
C ALA A 65 -4.31 9.99 -7.69
N CYS A 66 -3.82 8.85 -7.21
CA CYS A 66 -3.16 8.75 -5.91
C CYS A 66 -1.89 9.62 -5.77
N ASN A 67 -1.30 10.07 -6.87
CA ASN A 67 -0.12 10.95 -6.81
C ASN A 67 -0.44 12.35 -6.26
N GLY A 68 -1.70 12.81 -6.35
CA GLY A 68 -2.13 14.12 -5.84
C GLY A 68 -1.85 14.29 -4.34
N PRO A 69 -2.45 13.46 -3.44
CA PRO A 69 -2.20 13.57 -2.00
C PRO A 69 -0.72 13.47 -1.60
N LEU A 70 0.06 12.64 -2.31
CA LEU A 70 1.50 12.49 -2.06
C LEU A 70 2.28 13.76 -2.45
N GLY A 71 1.93 14.35 -3.59
CA GLY A 71 2.50 15.60 -4.09
C GLY A 71 2.15 16.77 -3.19
N ASP A 72 0.88 16.92 -2.81
CA ASP A 72 0.44 18.03 -1.97
C ASP A 72 1.01 17.96 -0.56
N CYS A 73 1.07 16.76 0.03
CA CYS A 73 1.72 16.56 1.33
C CYS A 73 3.15 17.09 1.34
N LYS A 74 3.90 16.88 0.24
CA LYS A 74 5.25 17.42 0.05
C LYS A 74 5.22 18.93 -0.24
N GLY A 75 4.29 19.39 -1.06
CA GLY A 75 4.19 20.79 -1.48
C GLY A 75 3.82 21.76 -0.35
N GLN A 76 3.18 21.27 0.71
CA GLN A 76 2.78 22.10 1.85
C GLN A 76 3.79 22.11 3.02
N THR A 77 4.84 21.27 3.00
CA THR A 77 5.76 21.15 4.16
C THR A 77 6.52 22.42 4.50
N ASP A 78 6.63 23.33 3.54
CA ASP A 78 7.36 24.59 3.69
C ASP A 78 6.53 25.67 4.39
N PHE A 79 5.27 25.38 4.73
CA PHE A 79 4.34 26.35 5.29
C PHE A 79 3.90 25.95 6.70
N SER A 80 3.98 26.90 7.64
CA SER A 80 3.58 26.67 9.03
C SER A 80 2.07 26.51 9.17
N THR A 81 1.66 25.67 10.12
CA THR A 81 0.28 25.49 10.60
C THR A 81 -0.03 26.29 11.87
N ASP A 82 0.92 27.09 12.39
CA ASP A 82 0.81 27.79 13.69
C ASP A 82 -0.30 28.84 13.73
N TRP A 83 -0.84 29.22 12.57
CA TRP A 83 -2.00 30.10 12.46
C TRP A 83 -3.32 29.41 12.82
N MET A 84 -3.35 28.07 12.86
CA MET A 84 -4.51 27.28 13.31
C MET A 84 -4.49 27.11 14.83
N ALA A 85 -5.67 26.92 15.44
CA ALA A 85 -5.72 26.41 16.81
C ALA A 85 -5.11 25.00 16.88
N GLU A 86 -4.54 24.63 18.03
CA GLU A 86 -3.83 23.36 18.21
C GLU A 86 -4.69 22.13 17.83
N GLU A 87 -5.96 22.13 18.24
CA GLU A 87 -6.88 21.04 17.91
C GLU A 87 -7.16 20.94 16.41
N ASP A 88 -7.25 22.09 15.72
CA ASP A 88 -7.48 22.17 14.29
C ASP A 88 -6.26 21.70 13.49
N ALA A 89 -5.06 22.10 13.92
CA ALA A 89 -3.79 21.64 13.36
C ALA A 89 -3.63 20.13 13.51
N ARG A 90 -3.94 19.58 14.70
CA ARG A 90 -3.94 18.13 14.94
C ARG A 90 -4.93 17.42 14.03
N ARG A 91 -6.16 17.92 13.91
CA ARG A 91 -7.19 17.34 13.05
C ARG A 91 -6.79 17.35 11.58
N TYR A 92 -6.21 18.45 11.10
CA TYR A 92 -5.63 18.53 9.77
C TYR A 92 -4.54 17.46 9.56
N GLY A 93 -3.59 17.36 10.50
CA GLY A 93 -2.49 16.39 10.43
C GLY A 93 -2.99 14.94 10.36
N GLU A 94 -4.01 14.57 11.12
CA GLU A 94 -4.65 13.25 11.06
C GLU A 94 -5.28 12.96 9.69
N LEU A 95 -6.02 13.93 9.14
CA LEU A 95 -6.67 13.79 7.85
C LEU A 95 -5.65 13.68 6.71
N LEU A 96 -4.58 14.49 6.75
CA LEU A 96 -3.51 14.43 5.76
C LEU A 96 -2.75 13.10 5.85
N ALA A 97 -2.41 12.65 7.07
CA ALA A 97 -1.72 11.38 7.27
C ALA A 97 -2.54 10.19 6.74
N LEU A 98 -3.85 10.20 6.98
CA LEU A 98 -4.76 9.19 6.43
C LEU A 98 -4.79 9.23 4.89
N ALA A 99 -4.94 10.41 4.30
CA ALA A 99 -4.96 10.56 2.84
C ALA A 99 -3.65 10.07 2.19
N VAL A 100 -2.50 10.41 2.77
CA VAL A 100 -1.18 9.97 2.31
C VAL A 100 -0.99 8.47 2.47
N MET A 101 -1.46 7.89 3.58
CA MET A 101 -1.41 6.44 3.80
C MET A 101 -2.19 5.68 2.72
N LEU A 102 -3.44 6.09 2.48
CA LEU A 102 -4.30 5.48 1.47
C LEU A 102 -3.71 5.64 0.06
N ALA A 103 -3.24 6.84 -0.28
CA ALA A 103 -2.57 7.10 -1.55
C ALA A 103 -1.30 6.25 -1.74
N SER A 104 -0.50 6.08 -0.68
CA SER A 104 0.71 5.25 -0.72
C SER A 104 0.40 3.77 -0.96
N ASN A 105 -0.72 3.26 -0.45
CA ASN A 105 -1.17 1.90 -0.73
C ASN A 105 -1.59 1.72 -2.20
N ILE A 106 -2.28 2.72 -2.77
CA ILE A 106 -2.66 2.72 -4.18
C ILE A 106 -1.40 2.77 -5.05
N GLN A 107 -0.47 3.69 -4.78
CA GLN A 107 0.79 3.78 -5.53
C GLN A 107 1.60 2.48 -5.44
N ALA A 108 1.70 1.89 -4.24
CA ALA A 108 2.40 0.60 -4.08
C ALA A 108 1.77 -0.53 -4.91
N THR A 109 0.46 -0.47 -5.14
CA THR A 109 -0.26 -1.40 -6.01
C THR A 109 -0.02 -1.10 -7.48
N ASP A 110 -0.21 0.15 -7.90
CA ASP A 110 -0.07 0.58 -9.31
C ASP A 110 1.36 0.43 -9.83
N ASP A 111 2.38 0.63 -9.00
CA ASP A 111 3.79 0.47 -9.38
C ASP A 111 4.33 -0.95 -9.10
N ALA A 112 3.46 -1.91 -8.77
CA ALA A 112 3.83 -3.28 -8.45
C ALA A 112 4.89 -3.37 -7.33
N PHE A 113 4.84 -2.52 -6.30
CA PHE A 113 5.86 -2.40 -5.25
C PHE A 113 5.65 -3.30 -4.04
N TRP A 114 4.60 -4.11 -4.02
CA TRP A 114 4.34 -5.03 -2.92
C TRP A 114 5.48 -6.02 -2.75
N LYS A 115 5.92 -6.18 -1.50
CA LYS A 115 6.94 -7.15 -1.12
C LYS A 115 6.25 -8.45 -0.72
N PRO A 116 6.83 -9.63 -0.97
CA PRO A 116 6.26 -10.87 -0.45
C PRO A 116 6.07 -10.76 1.07
N GLY A 117 4.91 -11.21 1.56
CA GLY A 117 4.53 -11.07 2.97
C GLY A 117 3.88 -9.73 3.35
N ALA A 118 4.09 -8.63 2.61
CA ALA A 118 3.64 -7.29 3.02
C ALA A 118 2.12 -7.15 3.14
N LEU A 119 1.40 -7.93 2.34
CA LEU A 119 -0.05 -8.02 2.38
C LEU A 119 -0.54 -9.29 3.07
N THR A 120 0.33 -10.13 3.67
CA THR A 120 -0.09 -11.38 4.32
C THR A 120 0.44 -11.46 5.75
N THR A 121 1.44 -12.29 6.00
CA THR A 121 2.04 -12.54 7.33
C THR A 121 2.76 -11.32 7.91
N GLY A 122 3.15 -10.37 7.05
CA GLY A 122 3.78 -9.11 7.43
C GLY A 122 2.86 -7.90 7.38
N TYR A 123 1.54 -8.10 7.31
CA TYR A 123 0.58 -7.00 7.30
C TYR A 123 0.67 -6.18 8.60
N ARG A 124 0.60 -4.86 8.48
CA ARG A 124 0.65 -3.92 9.61
C ARG A 124 -0.43 -2.86 9.43
N GLU A 125 -1.52 -3.00 10.18
CA GLU A 125 -2.65 -2.08 10.16
C GLU A 125 -2.20 -0.62 10.39
N ARG A 126 -1.32 -0.38 11.36
CA ARG A 126 -0.75 0.97 11.61
C ARG A 126 -0.12 1.62 10.38
N SER A 127 0.42 0.84 9.45
CA SER A 127 1.09 1.34 8.25
C SER A 127 0.20 1.31 7.01
N ARG A 128 -0.94 0.60 7.06
CA ARG A 128 -1.74 0.27 5.88
C ARG A 128 -3.22 0.65 6.02
N GLY A 129 -3.65 1.05 7.20
CA GLY A 129 -5.05 1.21 7.54
C GLY A 129 -5.67 -0.13 7.98
N PRO A 130 -6.92 -0.11 8.46
CA PRO A 130 -7.67 -1.34 8.75
C PRO A 130 -7.80 -2.20 7.50
N LEU A 131 -7.82 -3.52 7.70
CA LEU A 131 -8.12 -4.48 6.65
C LEU A 131 -9.61 -4.77 6.66
N ASP A 132 -10.39 -3.98 5.92
CA ASP A 132 -11.83 -4.17 5.74
C ASP A 132 -12.10 -5.35 4.78
N ALA A 133 -11.83 -6.56 5.29
CA ALA A 133 -11.94 -7.80 4.53
C ALA A 133 -13.40 -8.16 4.28
N PRO A 134 -13.77 -8.57 3.04
CA PRO A 134 -15.12 -9.04 2.77
C PRO A 134 -15.40 -10.32 3.58
N GLN A 135 -16.67 -10.53 3.94
CA GLN A 135 -17.09 -11.74 4.65
C GLN A 135 -16.69 -13.04 3.91
N ARG A 136 -16.60 -12.97 2.58
CA ARG A 136 -16.10 -14.05 1.74
C ARG A 136 -15.25 -13.48 0.60
N TRP A 137 -14.05 -14.03 0.44
CA TRP A 137 -13.18 -13.70 -0.68
C TRP A 137 -13.71 -14.26 -2.00
N PRO A 138 -13.57 -13.50 -3.11
CA PRO A 138 -13.83 -14.05 -4.44
C PRO A 138 -12.93 -15.25 -4.71
N ALA A 139 -13.47 -16.24 -5.43
CA ALA A 139 -12.65 -17.32 -5.95
C ALA A 139 -11.95 -16.84 -7.23
N TYR A 140 -10.62 -16.89 -7.22
CA TYR A 140 -9.80 -16.54 -8.37
C TYR A 140 -9.34 -17.81 -9.09
N ARG A 141 -9.23 -17.73 -10.41
CA ARG A 141 -8.63 -18.77 -11.25
C ARG A 141 -7.47 -18.17 -12.03
N LEU A 142 -6.47 -19.01 -12.27
CA LEU A 142 -5.35 -18.64 -13.11
C LEU A 142 -5.78 -18.70 -14.57
N ASP A 143 -5.64 -17.60 -15.29
CA ASP A 143 -5.68 -17.62 -16.74
C ASP A 143 -4.35 -18.19 -17.26
N THR A 144 -4.42 -19.34 -17.92
CA THR A 144 -3.25 -20.01 -18.48
C THR A 144 -2.83 -19.45 -19.84
N GLN A 145 -3.70 -18.66 -20.49
CA GLN A 145 -3.46 -18.10 -21.82
C GLN A 145 -2.72 -16.77 -21.74
N THR A 146 -2.98 -15.95 -20.72
CA THR A 146 -2.30 -14.66 -20.54
C THR A 146 -1.03 -14.81 -19.72
N GLN A 147 0.11 -14.66 -20.40
CA GLN A 147 1.44 -14.69 -19.80
C GLN A 147 2.29 -13.52 -20.26
N VAL A 148 3.14 -13.00 -19.37
CA VAL A 148 4.11 -11.96 -19.71
C VAL A 148 5.44 -12.26 -19.05
N ALA A 149 6.52 -12.23 -19.83
CA ALA A 149 7.88 -12.34 -19.33
C ALA A 149 8.35 -11.00 -18.78
N SER A 150 9.19 -11.02 -17.74
CA SER A 150 9.82 -9.80 -17.23
C SER A 150 10.57 -9.06 -18.35
N ASN A 151 10.48 -7.73 -18.35
CA ASN A 151 10.97 -6.81 -19.38
C ASN A 151 10.27 -6.90 -20.74
N ALA A 152 9.29 -7.79 -20.93
CA ALA A 152 8.48 -7.82 -22.14
C ALA A 152 7.40 -6.71 -22.10
N PRO A 153 6.93 -6.23 -23.27
CA PRO A 153 5.83 -5.29 -23.35
C PRO A 153 4.56 -5.82 -22.65
N LEU A 154 3.94 -4.97 -21.83
CA LEU A 154 2.72 -5.31 -21.10
C LEU A 154 1.50 -4.79 -21.89
N GLN A 155 0.62 -5.71 -22.31
CA GLN A 155 -0.54 -5.40 -23.16
C GLN A 155 -1.87 -5.40 -22.40
N ILE A 156 -1.95 -6.12 -21.29
CA ILE A 156 -3.17 -6.30 -20.50
C ILE A 156 -2.86 -5.88 -19.06
N SER A 157 -3.75 -5.07 -18.49
CA SER A 157 -3.66 -4.73 -17.07
C SER A 157 -4.32 -5.82 -16.25
N GLY A 158 -3.72 -6.20 -15.13
CA GLY A 158 -4.30 -7.25 -14.29
C GLY A 158 -3.42 -7.65 -13.12
N ILE A 159 -3.89 -8.63 -12.35
CA ILE A 159 -3.12 -9.20 -11.26
C ILE A 159 -2.36 -10.41 -11.81
N TYR A 160 -1.02 -10.35 -11.78
CA TYR A 160 -0.14 -11.41 -12.25
C TYR A 160 0.49 -12.15 -11.09
N VAL A 161 0.52 -13.48 -11.18
CA VAL A 161 1.25 -14.37 -10.26
C VAL A 161 2.54 -14.80 -10.92
N PRO A 162 3.72 -14.46 -10.36
CA PRO A 162 5.00 -14.94 -10.87
C PRO A 162 5.13 -16.46 -10.75
N ASP A 163 5.82 -17.08 -11.71
CA ASP A 163 6.19 -18.50 -11.74
C ASP A 163 7.39 -18.87 -10.86
N VAL A 164 7.87 -17.92 -10.03
CA VAL A 164 8.98 -18.10 -9.10
C VAL A 164 8.48 -18.22 -7.66
N GLU A 165 9.05 -19.19 -6.93
CA GLU A 165 8.77 -19.39 -5.52
C GLU A 165 9.14 -18.16 -4.67
N ASP A 166 8.56 -18.07 -3.47
CA ASP A 166 8.80 -16.98 -2.51
C ASP A 166 8.53 -15.57 -3.08
N SER A 167 7.68 -15.48 -4.11
CA SER A 167 7.18 -14.22 -4.66
C SER A 167 5.73 -13.96 -4.25
N CYS A 168 5.16 -12.86 -4.73
CA CYS A 168 3.77 -12.50 -4.48
C CYS A 168 3.13 -11.92 -5.73
N ALA A 169 1.81 -12.08 -5.84
CA ALA A 169 1.03 -11.50 -6.90
C ALA A 169 1.20 -9.98 -6.94
N GLN A 170 1.23 -9.40 -8.14
CA GLN A 170 1.34 -7.97 -8.36
C GLN A 170 0.26 -7.51 -9.31
N PHE A 171 -0.28 -6.31 -9.08
CA PHE A 171 -1.00 -5.62 -10.13
C PHE A 171 0.02 -5.06 -11.13
N LEU A 172 -0.15 -5.39 -12.42
CA LEU A 172 0.61 -4.81 -13.51
C LEU A 172 -0.36 -4.01 -14.37
N GLY A 173 -0.14 -2.69 -14.46
CA GLY A 173 -0.91 -1.82 -15.34
C GLY A 173 -0.17 -1.55 -16.65
N VAL A 174 -0.86 -1.56 -17.79
CA VAL A 174 -0.27 -1.30 -19.12
C VAL A 174 0.53 0.00 -19.19
N ARG A 175 0.22 0.98 -18.32
CA ARG A 175 0.99 2.21 -18.11
C ARG A 175 2.47 1.96 -17.84
N GLN A 176 2.82 0.88 -17.15
CA GLN A 176 4.21 0.50 -16.86
C GLN A 176 5.01 0.18 -18.13
N ARG A 177 4.33 -0.06 -19.27
CA ARG A 177 4.83 -0.42 -20.61
C ARG A 177 5.54 -1.77 -20.67
N VAL A 178 6.31 -2.12 -19.67
CA VAL A 178 7.06 -3.37 -19.55
C VAL A 178 6.74 -4.07 -18.24
N ALA A 179 6.69 -5.40 -18.25
CA ALA A 179 6.51 -6.16 -17.04
C ALA A 179 7.76 -6.05 -16.14
N PRO A 180 7.61 -5.64 -14.87
CA PRO A 180 8.75 -5.53 -13.97
C PRO A 180 9.27 -6.92 -13.57
N GLN A 181 10.51 -6.95 -13.09
CA GLN A 181 11.08 -8.14 -12.48
C GLN A 181 10.30 -8.54 -11.21
N ALA A 182 10.06 -9.83 -11.03
CA ALA A 182 9.39 -10.35 -9.85
C ALA A 182 10.23 -10.08 -8.59
N LYS A 183 9.56 -9.72 -7.50
CA LYS A 183 10.18 -9.54 -6.17
C LYS A 183 10.15 -10.86 -5.44
N VAL A 184 11.32 -11.36 -5.07
CA VAL A 184 11.48 -12.66 -4.40
C VAL A 184 12.05 -12.44 -3.00
N MET A 185 11.45 -13.08 -2.00
CA MET A 185 11.95 -13.10 -0.64
C MET A 185 13.13 -14.09 -0.54
N LEU A 186 14.26 -13.64 0.01
CA LEU A 186 15.35 -14.56 0.30
C LEU A 186 15.09 -15.30 1.61
N GLN A 187 15.04 -16.63 1.57
CA GLN A 187 15.10 -17.46 2.76
C GLN A 187 16.53 -17.53 3.31
N SER A 188 16.67 -17.40 4.63
CA SER A 188 17.96 -17.34 5.34
C SER A 188 18.80 -18.63 5.22
N SER A 189 18.21 -19.75 4.81
CA SER A 189 18.86 -21.05 4.69
C SER A 189 19.82 -21.15 3.50
N CYS A 190 19.72 -20.27 2.49
CA CYS A 190 20.53 -20.37 1.28
C CYS A 190 22.00 -19.93 1.45
N TRP A 191 22.37 -19.35 2.59
CA TRP A 191 23.75 -18.94 2.88
C TRP A 191 24.67 -20.12 3.23
N ALA A 192 24.13 -21.24 3.70
CA ALA A 192 24.95 -22.36 4.19
C ALA A 192 25.55 -23.22 3.07
N SER A 193 25.14 -23.07 1.81
CA SER A 193 25.42 -24.06 0.76
C SER A 193 26.33 -23.58 -0.36
N ARG A 194 26.80 -22.31 -0.36
CA ARG A 194 27.58 -21.72 -1.48
C ARG A 194 28.88 -21.02 -1.08
N CYS A 195 29.50 -21.40 0.02
CA CYS A 195 30.89 -21.00 0.31
C CYS A 195 31.79 -22.25 0.32
N PRO A 196 32.84 -22.34 -0.52
CA PRO A 196 33.90 -23.30 -0.30
C PRO A 196 34.60 -23.00 1.03
N PRO A 197 35.05 -24.01 1.80
CA PRO A 197 35.70 -23.78 3.08
C PRO A 197 37.09 -23.17 2.84
N SER A 198 37.23 -21.88 3.15
CA SER A 198 38.54 -21.28 3.41
C SER A 198 38.92 -21.55 4.88
N THR A 199 40.10 -22.11 5.06
CA THR A 199 40.71 -22.57 6.31
C THR A 199 41.05 -21.44 7.30
N ALA A 200 40.62 -21.64 8.57
CA ALA A 200 41.19 -21.16 9.86
C ALA A 200 40.97 -19.68 10.32
N PRO A 201 41.05 -19.38 11.65
CA PRO A 201 40.29 -19.92 12.79
C PRO A 201 39.53 -18.85 13.65
N MET A 202 38.53 -19.28 14.42
CA MET A 202 37.75 -18.53 15.46
C MET A 202 38.64 -18.06 16.65
N ALA A 203 38.36 -17.01 17.46
CA ALA A 203 37.16 -16.61 18.23
C ALA A 203 37.39 -15.23 18.94
N PRO A 204 36.54 -14.66 19.86
CA PRO A 204 35.10 -14.85 20.15
C PRO A 204 34.24 -13.53 20.30
N ARG A 205 32.94 -13.69 20.00
CA ARG A 205 31.68 -13.10 20.56
C ARG A 205 31.66 -11.76 21.33
N SER A 206 30.74 -10.86 20.93
CA SER A 206 29.63 -10.38 21.78
C SER A 206 28.54 -9.67 20.94
N GLY A 207 27.28 -9.73 21.35
CA GLY A 207 26.18 -8.94 20.77
C GLY A 207 25.03 -9.74 20.17
N SER A 208 24.19 -10.31 21.03
CA SER A 208 22.88 -10.86 20.67
C SER A 208 21.97 -9.77 20.10
N GLY A 209 21.65 -9.91 18.82
CA GLY A 209 20.64 -9.12 18.13
C GLY A 209 20.37 -9.76 16.80
N THR A 210 19.58 -10.84 16.78
CA THR A 210 19.09 -11.46 15.54
C THR A 210 18.12 -10.50 14.86
N GLN A 211 18.64 -9.45 14.24
CA GLN A 211 17.91 -8.59 13.34
C GLN A 211 17.84 -9.37 12.02
N ILE A 212 16.79 -10.16 11.81
CA ILE A 212 16.53 -10.78 10.50
C ILE A 212 16.21 -9.65 9.53
N ARG A 213 17.25 -9.12 8.88
CA ARG A 213 17.10 -8.19 7.75
C ARG A 213 16.73 -9.02 6.52
N HIS A 214 15.43 -9.19 6.28
CA HIS A 214 14.93 -9.76 5.03
C HIS A 214 15.39 -8.89 3.85
N ARG A 215 16.23 -9.44 2.99
CA ARG A 215 16.68 -8.79 1.75
C ARG A 215 15.87 -9.34 0.59
N ILE A 216 15.29 -8.46 -0.22
CA ILE A 216 14.52 -8.82 -1.42
C ILE A 216 15.43 -8.77 -2.62
N ARG A 217 15.33 -9.77 -3.51
CA ARG A 217 15.96 -9.74 -4.84
C ARG A 217 14.91 -9.57 -5.92
N ARG A 218 15.36 -9.05 -7.07
CA ARG A 218 14.60 -9.00 -8.31
C ARG A 218 15.15 -10.11 -9.21
N THR A 219 14.25 -10.92 -9.77
CA THR A 219 14.60 -12.05 -10.64
C THR A 219 13.67 -12.05 -11.85
N ALA A 220 14.19 -12.50 -13.00
CA ALA A 220 13.38 -12.68 -14.19
C ALA A 220 12.38 -13.82 -13.96
N ALA A 221 11.13 -13.58 -14.30
CA ALA A 221 10.02 -14.51 -14.12
C ALA A 221 8.98 -14.31 -15.24
N GLN A 222 8.14 -15.32 -15.45
CA GLN A 222 6.90 -15.21 -16.23
C GLN A 222 5.72 -15.13 -15.26
N GLY A 223 4.80 -14.21 -15.53
CA GLY A 223 3.58 -14.06 -14.73
C GLY A 223 2.35 -14.55 -15.47
N ARG A 224 1.38 -15.15 -14.76
CA ARG A 224 0.04 -15.48 -15.28
C ARG A 224 -1.03 -14.62 -14.65
N GLN A 225 -2.01 -14.18 -15.44
CA GLN A 225 -3.11 -13.34 -14.96
C GLN A 225 -4.10 -14.13 -14.09
N MET A 226 -4.68 -13.49 -13.08
CA MET A 226 -5.80 -14.03 -12.30
C MET A 226 -7.13 -13.41 -12.74
N GLU A 227 -8.13 -14.24 -12.94
CA GLU A 227 -9.51 -13.85 -13.29
C GLU A 227 -10.50 -14.31 -12.19
N PRO A 228 -11.53 -13.51 -11.86
CA PRO A 228 -12.59 -13.94 -10.96
C PRO A 228 -13.44 -15.04 -11.63
N SER A 229 -13.77 -16.10 -10.88
CA SER A 229 -14.66 -17.14 -11.40
C SER A 229 -16.11 -16.70 -11.35
N GLY A 230 -16.56 -16.02 -12.42
CA GLY A 230 -17.93 -15.58 -12.63
C GLY A 230 -18.05 -14.07 -12.80
N GLY A 231 -18.07 -13.62 -14.06
CA GLY A 231 -18.37 -12.24 -14.45
C GLY A 231 -17.35 -11.19 -14.01
N ILE A 232 -16.96 -10.30 -14.92
CA ILE A 232 -16.07 -9.18 -14.61
C ILE A 232 -16.81 -8.25 -13.63
N SER A 233 -16.33 -8.20 -12.39
CA SER A 233 -16.67 -7.14 -11.43
C SER A 233 -15.35 -6.59 -10.90
N LEU A 234 -14.89 -5.50 -11.51
CA LEU A 234 -13.95 -4.58 -10.86
C LEU A 234 -14.71 -3.94 -9.70
N TRP A 235 -14.66 -4.58 -8.53
CA TRP A 235 -15.18 -3.98 -7.31
C TRP A 235 -14.33 -2.75 -7.00
N GLY A 236 -15.01 -1.61 -7.02
CA GLY A 236 -14.41 -0.29 -6.93
C GLY A 236 -13.60 -0.10 -5.66
N ILE A 237 -12.58 0.76 -5.78
CA ILE A 237 -11.82 1.28 -4.65
C ILE A 237 -12.74 2.23 -3.89
N GLY A 238 -13.56 1.66 -3.02
CA GLY A 238 -14.41 2.38 -2.09
C GLY A 238 -14.49 1.54 -0.84
N SER A 239 -13.75 1.95 0.19
CA SER A 239 -13.89 1.59 1.62
C SER A 239 -13.99 0.13 2.05
N ASP A 240 -14.10 -0.83 1.14
CA ASP A 240 -14.36 -2.24 1.41
C ASP A 240 -13.70 -3.05 0.29
N ALA A 241 -12.89 -4.02 0.67
CA ALA A 241 -12.17 -4.98 -0.18
C ALA A 241 -10.83 -4.55 -0.81
N ALA A 242 -9.74 -5.12 -0.25
CA ALA A 242 -8.52 -5.40 -1.01
C ALA A 242 -7.83 -6.69 -0.53
N CYS A 243 -7.90 -7.69 -1.42
CA CYS A 243 -7.01 -8.79 -1.77
C CYS A 243 -6.03 -9.40 -0.74
N ILE A 244 -6.28 -10.65 -0.33
CA ILE A 244 -5.24 -11.65 -0.01
C ILE A 244 -5.69 -13.06 -0.42
N GLY A 245 -4.88 -13.78 -1.19
CA GLY A 245 -4.99 -15.22 -1.39
C GLY A 245 -3.61 -15.89 -1.32
N THR A 246 -3.44 -16.80 -0.38
CA THR A 246 -2.27 -17.68 -0.25
C THR A 246 -2.45 -18.86 -1.23
N LEU A 247 -1.64 -18.92 -2.29
CA LEU A 247 -1.53 -20.11 -3.14
C LEU A 247 -0.28 -20.89 -2.72
N LYS A 248 -0.47 -21.99 -1.97
CA LYS A 248 0.53 -23.05 -1.87
C LYS A 248 0.37 -23.95 -3.09
N SER A 249 1.41 -24.02 -3.93
CA SER A 249 1.57 -25.10 -4.90
C SER A 249 1.82 -26.42 -4.15
N GLY A 250 1.21 -27.49 -4.64
CA GLY A 250 1.42 -28.85 -4.12
C GLY A 250 0.11 -29.54 -3.80
N GLN A 251 -0.42 -30.28 -4.77
CA GLN A 251 -1.37 -31.36 -4.48
C GLN A 251 -0.67 -32.35 -3.53
N CYS A 252 -1.15 -32.44 -2.30
CA CYS A 252 -0.94 -33.59 -1.44
C CYS A 252 -2.21 -33.76 -0.59
N THR A 253 -3.02 -34.74 -0.97
CA THR A 253 -4.13 -35.27 -0.19
C THR A 253 -3.57 -35.83 1.12
N ILE A 254 -3.92 -35.23 2.26
CA ILE A 254 -3.68 -35.79 3.59
C ILE A 254 -5.04 -35.80 4.31
N PRO A 255 -5.46 -36.92 4.93
CA PRO A 255 -6.82 -37.08 5.42
C PRO A 255 -7.13 -36.13 6.57
N ILE A 256 -8.36 -35.63 6.57
CA ILE A 256 -8.95 -34.79 7.61
C ILE A 256 -9.05 -35.62 8.91
N PRO A 257 -8.42 -35.22 10.03
CA PRO A 257 -8.80 -35.75 11.33
C PRO A 257 -10.16 -35.17 11.69
N ASP A 258 -11.13 -36.06 11.93
CA ASP A 258 -12.47 -35.74 12.38
C ASP A 258 -12.43 -35.12 13.79
N TYR A 259 -12.46 -33.78 13.86
CA TYR A 259 -12.64 -33.05 15.12
C TYR A 259 -14.14 -32.98 15.48
N ARG A 260 -14.74 -34.14 15.67
CA ARG A 260 -15.96 -34.33 16.49
C ARG A 260 -15.63 -35.17 17.72
N ARG A 261 -14.72 -34.70 18.59
CA ARG A 261 -14.65 -35.16 19.99
C ARG A 261 -14.34 -33.98 20.91
N GLY A 262 -15.12 -33.91 21.97
CA GLY A 262 -15.29 -32.74 22.83
C GLY A 262 -14.08 -32.39 23.70
N PHE A 263 -14.12 -31.15 24.18
CA PHE A 263 -13.29 -30.65 25.27
C PHE A 263 -13.44 -31.53 26.52
N PRO A 264 -12.35 -32.07 27.09
CA PRO A 264 -12.37 -32.48 28.49
C PRO A 264 -12.36 -31.22 29.35
N ARG A 265 -13.39 -31.09 30.19
CA ARG A 265 -13.42 -30.14 31.31
C ARG A 265 -12.24 -30.46 32.24
N ASN A 266 -11.45 -29.44 32.58
CA ASN A 266 -10.42 -29.56 33.61
C ASN A 266 -11.09 -29.34 34.98
N PRO A 267 -11.10 -30.31 35.91
CA PRO A 267 -11.51 -30.09 37.28
C PRO A 267 -10.32 -29.63 38.13
N SER A 268 -10.62 -29.07 39.30
CA SER A 268 -9.73 -28.73 40.42
C SER A 268 -8.81 -27.49 40.28
N ALA A 269 -9.33 -26.36 40.77
CA ALA A 269 -8.60 -25.54 41.73
C ALA A 269 -9.26 -25.78 43.10
N GLY A 270 -8.49 -26.36 44.01
CA GLY A 270 -8.70 -26.27 45.46
C GLY A 270 -7.83 -25.17 46.03
#